data_AF-A0A429FK67-F1
#
_entry.id   AF-A0A429FK67-F1
#
_cell.length_a   1.000
_cell.length_b   1.000
_cell.length_c   1.000
_cell.angle_alpha   90.00
_cell.angle_beta   90.00
_cell.angle_gamma   90.00
#
_symmetry.space_group_name_H-M   'P 1'
#
loop_
_entity.id
_entity.type
_entity.pdbx_description
1 polymer ?
#
loop_
_entity_poly.entity_id
_entity_poly.type
_entity_poly.pdbx_seq_one_letter_code
_entity_poly.pdbx_strand_id
1 'polypeptide(L)' 'MAEYTYLVLSLPRGTTRDTARQILTEHAERGGWEIDRLRLYPDGRRRIQLRRKVIRAVRTF' A
#
# COMPACT_ATOMS: atom_id res chain seq x y z
N MET A 1 -5.22 -7.48 19.70
CA MET A 1 -4.24 -7.07 18.67
C MET A 1 -5.02 -6.50 17.49
N ALA A 2 -4.59 -5.38 16.92
CA ALA A 2 -5.28 -4.80 15.75
C ALA A 2 -5.08 -5.73 14.53
N GLU A 3 -6.17 -6.09 13.86
CA GLU A 3 -6.14 -6.87 12.63
C GLU A 3 -5.89 -5.94 11.44
N TYR A 4 -5.05 -6.38 10.50
CA TYR A 4 -4.70 -5.61 9.30
C TYR A 4 -5.05 -6.39 8.04
N THR A 5 -5.51 -5.67 7.02
CA THR A 5 -5.58 -6.18 5.64
C THR A 5 -4.33 -5.72 4.89
N TYR A 6 -3.89 -6.54 3.93
CA TYR A 6 -2.71 -6.26 3.11
C TYR A 6 -3.08 -6.17 1.62
N LEU A 7 -2.37 -5.29 0.90
CA LEU A 7 -2.43 -5.15 -0.55
C LEU A 7 -1.01 -5.12 -1.09
N VAL A 8 -0.76 -5.81 -2.20
CA VAL A 8 0.55 -5.81 -2.85
C VAL A 8 0.46 -5.08 -4.18
N LEU A 9 1.26 -4.02 -4.32
CA LEU A 9 1.48 -3.30 -5.57
C LEU A 9 2.81 -3.74 -6.19
N SER A 10 2.80 -3.96 -7.49
CA SER A 10 4.01 -4.26 -8.26
C SER A 10 4.18 -3.18 -9.33
N LEU A 11 5.19 -2.32 -9.16
CA LEU A 11 5.51 -1.27 -10.11
C LEU A 11 6.58 -1.78 -11.09
N PRO A 12 6.38 -1.64 -12.41
CA PRO A 12 7.35 -2.07 -13.40
C PRO A 12 8.64 -1.24 -13.32
N ARG A 13 9.68 -1.77 -13.94
CA ARG A 13 10.90 -1.01 -14.20
C ARG A 13 10.58 0.23 -15.03
N GLY A 14 11.24 1.34 -14.74
CA GLY A 14 10.99 2.61 -15.42
C GLY A 14 9.88 3.46 -14.80
N THR A 15 9.11 2.95 -13.84
CA THR A 15 8.23 3.80 -13.03
C THR A 15 9.09 4.81 -12.25
N THR A 16 8.90 6.09 -12.55
CA THR A 16 9.64 7.17 -11.89
C THR A 16 9.32 7.19 -10.39
N ARG A 17 10.17 7.87 -9.61
CA ARG A 17 9.90 8.04 -8.19
C ARG A 17 8.64 8.87 -7.93
N ASP A 18 8.39 9.89 -8.76
CA ASP A 18 7.22 10.76 -8.61
C ASP A 18 5.91 10.03 -8.95
N THR A 19 5.88 9.29 -10.06
CA THR A 19 4.73 8.44 -10.40
C THR A 19 4.44 7.42 -9.30
N ALA A 20 5.48 6.78 -8.74
CA ALA A 20 5.31 5.86 -7.63
C ALA A 20 4.76 6.56 -6.38
N ARG A 21 5.23 7.77 -6.07
CA ARG A 21 4.70 8.59 -4.97
C ARG A 21 3.23 8.89 -5.18
N GLN A 22 2.82 9.34 -6.36
CA GLN A 22 1.42 9.64 -6.67
C GLN A 22 0.52 8.42 -6.50
N ILE A 23 0.93 7.25 -7.01
CA ILE A 23 0.18 5.98 -6.83
C ILE A 23 0.02 5.67 -5.33
N LEU A 24 1.09 5.79 -4.55
CA LEU A 24 1.04 5.48 -3.12
C LEU A 24 0.17 6.48 -2.34
N THR A 25 0.25 7.77 -2.68
CA THR A 25 -0.62 8.82 -2.11
C THR A 25 -2.09 8.56 -2.43
N GLU A 26 -2.42 8.20 -3.68
CA GLU A 26 -3.77 7.84 -4.11
C GLU A 26 -4.35 6.70 -3.24
N HIS A 27 -3.54 5.67 -2.96
CA HIS A 27 -3.95 4.57 -2.08
C HIS A 27 -4.10 5.01 -0.61
N ALA A 28 -3.22 5.88 -0.12
CA ALA A 28 -3.28 6.39 1.24
C ALA A 28 -4.54 7.23 1.46
N GLU A 29 -4.82 8.19 0.58
CA GLU A 29 -5.99 9.06 0.63
C GLU A 29 -7.28 8.30 0.34
N ARG A 30 -7.26 7.48 -0.72
CA ARG A 30 -8.34 6.61 -1.22
C ARG A 30 -8.86 5.60 -0.21
N GLY A 31 -7.93 4.86 0.38
CA GLY A 31 -8.22 3.60 1.06
C GLY A 31 -7.66 3.48 2.46
N GLY A 32 -7.04 4.54 2.99
CA GLY A 32 -6.38 4.52 4.30
C GLY A 32 -5.20 3.55 4.35
N TRP A 33 -4.54 3.33 3.20
CA TRP A 33 -3.43 2.41 3.10
C TRP A 33 -2.11 3.06 3.54
N GLU A 34 -1.33 2.33 4.33
CA GLU A 34 0.00 2.71 4.76
C GLU A 34 1.03 1.75 4.19
N ILE A 35 2.26 2.22 3.95
CA ILE A 35 3.35 1.34 3.51
C ILE A 35 3.79 0.47 4.68
N ASP A 36 3.73 -0.85 4.50
CA ASP A 36 4.23 -1.84 5.44
C ASP A 36 5.62 -2.35 5.05
N ARG A 37 5.84 -2.58 3.75
CA ARG A 37 7.13 -3.01 3.21
C ARG A 37 7.35 -2.50 1.79
N LEU A 38 8.55 -2.04 1.49
CA LEU A 38 8.98 -1.69 0.14
C LEU A 38 10.20 -2.53 -0.24
N ARG A 39 10.19 -3.12 -1.43
CA ARG A 39 11.36 -3.78 -2.02
C ARG A 39 11.61 -3.26 -3.43
N LEU A 40 12.82 -2.75 -3.66
CA LEU A 40 13.35 -2.47 -5.00
C LEU A 40 14.20 -3.66 -5.43
N TYR A 41 13.94 -4.19 -6.62
CA TYR A 41 14.71 -5.28 -7.20
C TYR A 41 15.83 -4.73 -8.10
N PRO A 42 16.92 -5.50 -8.32
CA PRO A 42 18.02 -5.09 -9.20
C PRO A 42 17.60 -4.78 -10.64
N ASP A 43 16.51 -5.39 -11.12
CA ASP A 43 15.93 -5.14 -12.45
C ASP A 43 15.11 -3.83 -12.53
N GLY A 44 15.05 -3.07 -11.43
CA GLY A 44 14.36 -1.79 -11.33
C GLY A 44 12.87 -1.88 -10.98
N ARG A 45 12.32 -3.09 -10.82
CA ARG A 45 10.92 -3.27 -10.38
C ARG A 45 10.78 -2.98 -8.89
N ARG A 46 9.61 -2.49 -8.47
CA ARG A 46 9.30 -2.29 -7.04
C ARG A 46 8.11 -3.15 -6.65
N ARG A 47 8.22 -3.86 -5.52
CA ARG A 47 7.09 -4.52 -4.87
C ARG A 47 6.82 -3.80 -3.55
N ILE A 48 5.63 -3.24 -3.42
CA ILE A 48 5.19 -2.52 -2.22
C ILE A 48 4.06 -3.31 -1.57
N GLN A 49 4.23 -3.65 -0.30
CA GLN A 49 3.16 -4.15 0.56
C GLN A 49 2.57 -2.96 1.31
N LEU A 50 1.27 -2.78 1.16
CA LEU A 50 0.47 -1.83 1.90
C LEU A 50 -0.34 -2.55 2.96
N ARG A 51 -0.63 -1.88 4.07
CA ARG A 51 -1.51 -2.36 5.13
C ARG A 51 -2.56 -1.32 5.49
N ARG A 52 -3.70 -1.76 5.98
CA ARG A 52 -4.70 -0.90 6.64
C ARG A 52 -5.37 -1.66 7.78
N LYS A 53 -5.80 -0.96 8.82
CA LYS A 53 -6.51 -1.57 9.95
C LYS A 53 -7.90 -2.04 9.52
N VAL A 54 -8.29 -3.23 9.96
CA VAL A 54 -9.67 -3.73 9.81
C VAL A 54 -10.54 -3.04 10.85
N ILE A 55 -11.48 -2.21 10.39
CA ILE A 55 -12.48 -1.60 11.26
C ILE A 55 -13.70 -2.52 11.28
N ARG A 56 -13.88 -3.24 12.40
CA ARG A 56 -15.08 -4.03 12.64
C ARG A 56 -16.10 -3.12 13.33
N ALA A 57 -17.10 -2.65 12.59
CA ALA A 57 -18.20 -1.91 13.19
C ALA A 57 -18.98 -2.85 14.12
N VAL A 58 -18.95 -2.58 15.42
CA VAL A 58 -19.86 -3.22 16.36
C VAL A 58 -21.22 -2.58 16.14
N ARG A 59 -22.18 -3.35 15.63
CA ARG A 59 -23.58 -2.90 15.57
C ARG A 59 -24.13 -2.90 16.99
N THR A 60 -24.34 -1.71 17.54
CA THR A 60 -25.15 -1.53 18.74
C THR A 60 -26.61 -1.41 18.28
N PHE A 61 -27.48 -2.25 18.84
CA PHE A 61 -28.94 -2.19 18.68
C PHE A 61 -29.56 -1.64 19.96
#